data_AF-A0A971UAP6-F1
#
_entry.id   AF-A0A971UAP6-F1
#
_cell.length_a   1.000
_cell.length_b   1.000
_cell.length_c   1.000
_cell.angle_alpha   90.00
_cell.angle_beta   90.00
_cell.angle_gamma   90.00
#
_symmetry.space_group_name_H-M   'P 1'
#
loop_
_entity.id
_entity.type
_entity.pdbx_description
1 polymer ?
#
loop_
_entity_poly.entity_id
_entity_poly.type
_entity_poly.pdbx_seq_one_letter_code
_entity_poly.pdbx_strand_id
1 'polypeptide(L)'
;MPIKVLLVTPPFTQLNTPYPASPYLKGFLKSQGYDVFQADLGIELINAIFSREGFQKLFDAIHQTSQKISKNSRRILKNEANYIETIDPVMSFLQYRDNTLAQLICNETFLPRASRFDSLPDLEWSFGNIGMNDKARFLATLYIEDIGDLIKDAVTPWFGFSRYAEKLGMSAHSFAPIKKALQQPENILDIRLLGLLKDHIERYHPDGVGITVPFPGNLYAGLKCAQFIKKHFSHIKIVAGGGFVNTELRDLSEPAIFDYLDFITLDDGERPFLSILQFLEEKKNLNDLTRTFIRMDNEVRYINNNQEPDFHHAETGCPDYSDLPLDK
;
A
#
# COMPACT_ATOMS: atom_id res chain seq x y z
N MET A 1 19.59 -12.53 -19.87
CA MET A 1 19.67 -12.32 -18.42
C MET A 1 18.34 -12.79 -17.84
N PRO A 2 18.30 -13.38 -16.63
CA PRO A 2 17.04 -13.80 -16.02
C PRO A 2 16.11 -12.59 -15.87
N ILE A 3 14.80 -12.80 -16.07
CA ILE A 3 13.78 -11.78 -15.86
C ILE A 3 13.85 -11.29 -14.41
N LYS A 4 13.85 -9.97 -14.23
CA LYS A 4 13.79 -9.34 -12.92
C LYS A 4 12.36 -8.98 -12.55
N VAL A 5 11.96 -9.32 -11.33
CA VAL A 5 10.60 -9.09 -10.84
C VAL A 5 10.63 -8.20 -9.60
N LEU A 6 9.77 -7.19 -9.57
CA LEU A 6 9.50 -6.39 -8.37
C LEU A 6 8.07 -6.68 -7.87
N LEU A 7 7.96 -7.24 -6.67
CA LEU A 7 6.68 -7.45 -6.00
C LEU A 7 6.32 -6.23 -5.15
N VAL A 8 5.16 -5.65 -5.40
CA VAL A 8 4.69 -4.42 -4.76
C VAL A 8 3.46 -4.72 -3.92
N THR A 9 3.56 -4.43 -2.62
CA THR A 9 2.39 -4.30 -1.74
C THR A 9 1.97 -2.82 -1.74
N PRO A 10 0.85 -2.45 -2.38
CA PRO A 10 0.33 -1.10 -2.33
C PRO A 10 -0.17 -0.76 -0.91
N PRO A 11 -0.26 0.54 -0.57
CA PRO A 11 -0.75 0.98 0.73
C PRO A 11 -2.08 0.40 1.16
N PHE A 12 -2.31 0.41 2.49
CA PHE A 12 -3.55 0.07 3.19
C PHE A 12 -3.85 -1.43 3.36
N THR A 13 -2.81 -2.26 3.41
CA THR A 13 -2.85 -3.62 3.96
C THR A 13 -2.71 -3.59 5.49
N GLN A 14 -1.54 -3.17 5.95
CA GLN A 14 -1.11 -3.03 7.35
C GLN A 14 -0.11 -1.87 7.40
N LEU A 15 0.00 -1.19 8.54
CA LEU A 15 0.81 0.04 8.65
C LEU A 15 2.24 -0.21 9.11
N ASN A 16 2.48 -1.33 9.79
CA ASN A 16 3.71 -1.61 10.53
C ASN A 16 4.19 -3.06 10.41
N THR A 17 3.46 -3.90 9.68
CA THR A 17 3.80 -5.30 9.46
C THR A 17 3.66 -5.60 7.99
N PRO A 18 4.68 -6.16 7.32
CA PRO A 18 4.56 -6.49 5.91
C PRO A 18 3.49 -7.54 5.67
N TYR A 19 2.70 -7.35 4.61
CA TYR A 19 1.72 -8.34 4.19
C TYR A 19 2.45 -9.60 3.68
N PRO A 20 2.09 -10.82 4.14
CA PRO A 20 2.91 -12.01 3.92
C PRO A 20 2.99 -12.49 2.46
N ALA A 21 2.07 -12.10 1.58
CA ALA A 21 2.01 -12.64 0.22
C ALA A 21 3.28 -12.41 -0.60
N SER A 22 3.87 -11.21 -0.56
CA SER A 22 5.10 -10.91 -1.31
C SER A 22 6.32 -11.67 -0.78
N PRO A 23 6.57 -11.79 0.53
CA PRO A 23 7.64 -12.64 1.05
C PRO A 23 7.57 -14.10 0.62
N TYR A 24 6.37 -14.73 0.68
CA TYR A 24 6.19 -16.12 0.24
C TYR A 24 6.43 -16.26 -1.25
N LEU A 25 5.79 -15.43 -2.06
CA LEU A 25 5.93 -15.47 -3.52
C LEU A 25 7.37 -15.17 -3.97
N LYS A 26 8.07 -14.26 -3.29
CA LYS A 26 9.49 -13.98 -3.52
C LYS A 26 10.34 -15.23 -3.26
N GLY A 27 10.14 -15.88 -2.12
CA GLY A 27 10.85 -17.11 -1.76
C GLY A 27 10.67 -18.21 -2.82
N PHE A 28 9.43 -18.41 -3.24
CA PHE A 28 9.09 -19.35 -4.31
C PHE A 28 9.74 -18.99 -5.65
N LEU A 29 9.55 -17.78 -6.17
CA LEU A 29 10.05 -17.40 -7.50
C LEU A 29 11.60 -17.39 -7.54
N LYS A 30 12.27 -17.08 -6.43
CA LYS A 30 13.73 -17.25 -6.31
C LYS A 30 14.15 -18.71 -6.39
N SER A 31 13.38 -19.63 -5.79
CA SER A 31 13.66 -21.08 -5.90
C SER A 31 13.52 -21.58 -7.35
N GLN A 32 12.73 -20.90 -8.17
CA GLN A 32 12.59 -21.14 -9.62
C GLN A 32 13.67 -20.46 -10.47
N GLY A 33 14.63 -19.75 -9.86
CA GLY A 33 15.78 -19.15 -10.55
C GLY A 33 15.58 -17.73 -11.09
N TYR A 34 14.54 -17.02 -10.66
CA TYR A 34 14.32 -15.62 -11.02
C TYR A 34 14.96 -14.65 -10.01
N ASP A 35 15.35 -13.46 -10.50
CA ASP A 35 15.78 -12.35 -9.66
C ASP A 35 14.55 -11.58 -9.17
N VAL A 36 14.24 -11.69 -7.88
CA VAL A 36 13.00 -11.14 -7.31
C VAL A 36 13.30 -10.20 -6.17
N PHE A 37 12.70 -9.02 -6.24
CA PHE A 37 12.76 -7.95 -5.24
C PHE A 37 11.35 -7.66 -4.74
N GLN A 38 11.23 -6.97 -3.61
CA GLN A 38 9.93 -6.52 -3.11
C GLN A 38 9.97 -5.13 -2.49
N ALA A 39 8.81 -4.50 -2.46
CA ALA A 39 8.57 -3.21 -1.80
C ALA A 39 7.19 -3.23 -1.12
N ASP A 40 7.15 -2.83 0.15
CA ASP A 40 5.89 -2.55 0.84
C ASP A 40 5.66 -1.04 0.85
N LEU A 41 5.02 -0.56 -0.22
CA LEU A 41 4.75 0.86 -0.40
C LEU A 41 3.77 1.39 0.66
N GLY A 42 3.03 0.54 1.37
CA GLY A 42 2.20 0.95 2.48
C GLY A 42 3.00 1.41 3.68
N ILE A 43 3.90 0.55 4.16
CA ILE A 43 4.79 0.88 5.28
C ILE A 43 5.69 2.05 4.91
N GLU A 44 6.28 2.03 3.70
CA GLU A 44 7.16 3.10 3.24
C GLU A 44 6.43 4.45 3.12
N LEU A 45 5.19 4.46 2.62
CA LEU A 45 4.40 5.69 2.51
C LEU A 45 4.04 6.25 3.89
N ILE A 46 3.65 5.40 4.84
CA ILE A 46 3.37 5.83 6.21
C ILE A 46 4.62 6.42 6.85
N ASN A 47 5.76 5.73 6.76
CA ASN A 47 7.03 6.23 7.29
C ASN A 47 7.46 7.55 6.61
N ALA A 48 7.19 7.71 5.31
CA ALA A 48 7.50 8.94 4.59
C ALA A 48 6.59 10.10 5.00
N ILE A 49 5.28 9.88 5.17
CA ILE A 49 4.32 10.92 5.59
C ILE A 49 4.54 11.30 7.04
N PHE A 50 4.62 10.31 7.94
CA PHE A 50 4.78 10.49 9.38
C PHE A 50 6.25 10.67 9.74
N SER A 51 6.81 11.73 9.21
CA SER A 51 8.15 12.23 9.51
C SER A 51 8.11 13.75 9.52
N ARG A 52 9.11 14.40 10.13
CA ARG A 52 9.22 15.86 10.08
C ARG A 52 9.13 16.41 8.66
N GLU A 53 9.89 15.81 7.73
CA GLU A 53 9.89 16.19 6.32
C GLU A 53 8.53 15.92 5.66
N GLY A 54 7.92 14.78 5.95
CA GLY A 54 6.60 14.41 5.45
C GLY A 54 5.52 15.39 5.89
N PHE A 55 5.52 15.77 7.17
CA PHE A 55 4.60 16.76 7.72
C PHE A 55 4.79 18.13 7.10
N GLN A 56 6.03 18.62 6.97
CA GLN A 56 6.28 19.90 6.30
C GLN A 56 5.68 19.92 4.89
N LYS A 57 5.96 18.88 4.10
CA LYS A 57 5.43 18.74 2.74
C LYS A 57 3.90 18.61 2.69
N LEU A 58 3.31 17.94 3.68
CA LEU A 58 1.85 17.80 3.80
C LEU A 58 1.21 19.17 4.08
N PHE A 59 1.72 19.90 5.07
CA PHE A 59 1.19 21.22 5.42
C PHE A 59 1.38 22.24 4.31
N ASP A 60 2.56 22.29 3.69
CA ASP A 60 2.84 23.14 2.53
C ASP A 60 1.84 22.89 1.39
N ALA A 61 1.55 21.61 1.10
CA ALA A 61 0.57 21.24 0.08
C ALA A 61 -0.84 21.71 0.45
N ILE A 62 -1.25 21.56 1.72
CA ILE A 62 -2.58 21.99 2.20
C ILE A 62 -2.72 23.51 2.09
N HIS A 63 -1.71 24.28 2.48
CA HIS A 63 -1.74 25.75 2.39
C HIS A 63 -1.83 26.27 0.95
N GLN A 64 -1.34 25.49 -0.02
CA GLN A 64 -1.47 25.82 -1.45
C GLN A 64 -2.87 25.54 -2.00
N THR A 65 -3.70 24.76 -1.29
CA THR A 65 -5.08 24.51 -1.71
C THR A 65 -6.03 25.59 -1.20
N SER A 66 -7.04 25.94 -2.01
CA SER A 66 -8.14 26.84 -1.59
C SER A 66 -9.35 26.07 -1.03
N GLN A 67 -9.15 24.84 -0.54
CA GLN A 67 -10.26 24.02 -0.05
C GLN A 67 -10.78 24.52 1.30
N LYS A 68 -12.11 24.45 1.47
CA LYS A 68 -12.75 24.77 2.73
C LYS A 68 -12.57 23.62 3.70
N ILE A 69 -11.68 23.81 4.67
CA ILE A 69 -11.41 22.85 5.72
C ILE A 69 -12.32 23.02 6.95
N SER A 70 -12.53 21.91 7.67
CA SER A 70 -13.33 21.83 8.89
C SER A 70 -12.78 22.71 10.03
N LYS A 71 -13.55 22.84 11.12
CA LYS A 71 -13.07 23.52 12.34
C LYS A 71 -11.92 22.74 12.98
N ASN A 72 -11.95 21.41 12.94
CA ASN A 72 -10.89 20.57 13.50
C ASN A 72 -9.58 20.73 12.73
N SER A 73 -9.61 20.64 11.41
CA SER A 73 -8.43 20.83 10.56
C SER A 73 -7.81 22.22 10.74
N ARG A 74 -8.62 23.28 10.93
CA ARG A 74 -8.10 24.61 11.29
C ARG A 74 -7.39 24.65 12.64
N ARG A 75 -7.84 23.86 13.63
CA ARG A 75 -7.15 23.73 14.92
C ARG A 75 -5.81 23.01 14.74
N ILE A 76 -5.74 21.99 13.90
CA ILE A 76 -4.51 21.25 13.59
C ILE A 76 -3.51 22.17 12.88
N LEU A 77 -3.92 22.87 11.82
CA LEU A 77 -3.04 23.80 11.08
C LEU A 77 -2.48 24.93 11.95
N LYS A 78 -3.25 25.42 12.94
CA LYS A 78 -2.74 26.41 13.91
C LYS A 78 -1.61 25.88 14.79
N ASN A 79 -1.52 24.55 14.96
CA ASN A 79 -0.49 23.87 15.74
C ASN A 79 0.54 23.14 14.86
N GLU A 80 0.59 23.45 13.56
CA GLU A 80 1.47 22.82 12.58
C GLU A 80 2.92 22.67 13.08
N ALA A 81 3.51 23.75 13.59
CA ALA A 81 4.90 23.74 14.08
C ALA A 81 5.11 22.67 15.17
N ASN A 82 4.16 22.55 16.10
CA ASN A 82 4.22 21.54 17.16
C ASN A 82 4.10 20.12 16.59
N TYR A 83 3.21 19.90 15.61
CA TYR A 83 3.11 18.58 14.95
C TYR A 83 4.42 18.21 14.25
N ILE A 84 5.04 19.15 13.53
CA ILE A 84 6.33 18.94 12.85
C ILE A 84 7.46 18.64 13.86
N GLU A 85 7.45 19.29 15.03
CA GLU A 85 8.47 19.08 16.05
C GLU A 85 8.34 17.73 16.77
N THR A 86 7.11 17.25 17.01
CA THR A 86 6.88 16.06 17.84
C THR A 86 6.76 14.74 17.08
N ILE A 87 6.64 14.75 15.75
CA ILE A 87 6.37 13.53 14.98
C ILE A 87 7.49 12.49 15.05
N ASP A 88 8.76 12.90 14.91
CA ASP A 88 9.87 11.94 14.90
C ASP A 88 10.00 11.20 16.26
N PRO A 89 9.92 11.86 17.44
CA PRO A 89 9.81 11.16 18.72
C PRO A 89 8.61 10.22 18.81
N VAL A 90 7.43 10.65 18.35
CA VAL A 90 6.22 9.83 18.39
C VAL A 90 6.40 8.56 17.56
N MET A 91 6.94 8.66 16.36
CA MET A 91 7.18 7.51 15.50
C MET A 91 8.28 6.60 16.05
N SER A 92 9.37 7.17 16.58
CA SER A 92 10.42 6.40 17.26
C SER A 92 9.87 5.57 18.43
N PHE A 93 8.92 6.12 19.19
CA PHE A 93 8.22 5.40 20.25
C PHE A 93 7.29 4.31 19.70
N LEU A 94 6.44 4.64 18.71
CA LEU A 94 5.49 3.68 18.12
C LEU A 94 6.18 2.50 17.40
N GLN A 95 7.38 2.73 16.88
CA GLN A 95 8.23 1.73 16.23
C GLN A 95 9.12 0.97 17.23
N TYR A 96 8.91 1.14 18.54
CA TYR A 96 9.67 0.50 19.62
C TYR A 96 11.18 0.80 19.62
N ARG A 97 11.62 1.84 18.90
CA ARG A 97 13.03 2.23 18.85
C ARG A 97 13.46 2.97 20.12
N ASP A 98 12.55 3.73 20.72
CA ASP A 98 12.79 4.40 22.00
C ASP A 98 11.55 4.42 22.90
N ASN A 99 11.46 3.44 23.80
CA ASN A 99 10.38 3.35 24.78
C ASN A 99 10.51 4.36 25.94
N THR A 100 11.66 5.03 26.09
CA THR A 100 11.86 6.03 27.17
C THR A 100 11.02 7.29 26.94
N LEU A 101 10.62 7.54 25.69
CA LEU A 101 9.74 8.62 25.28
C LEU A 101 8.32 8.51 25.84
N ALA A 102 7.93 7.38 26.44
CA ALA A 102 6.60 7.22 27.05
C ALA A 102 6.28 8.31 28.09
N GLN A 103 7.27 8.72 28.89
CA GLN A 103 7.06 9.79 29.88
C GLN A 103 6.81 11.15 29.23
N LEU A 104 7.55 11.44 28.15
CA LEU A 104 7.42 12.67 27.38
C LEU A 104 6.06 12.72 26.67
N ILE A 105 5.64 11.62 26.04
CA ILE A 105 4.34 11.50 25.34
C ILE A 105 3.16 11.64 26.31
N CYS A 106 3.30 11.12 27.53
CA CYS A 106 2.27 11.25 28.56
C CYS A 106 2.20 12.65 29.20
N ASN A 107 3.17 13.54 28.93
CA ASN A 107 3.11 14.93 29.36
C ASN A 107 2.05 15.69 28.55
N GLU A 108 1.15 16.38 29.24
CA GLU A 108 0.00 17.04 28.60
C GLU A 108 0.37 18.16 27.63
N THR A 109 1.56 18.73 27.76
CA THR A 109 2.03 19.86 26.95
C THR A 109 2.87 19.43 25.75
N PHE A 110 3.29 18.17 25.68
CA PHE A 110 4.18 17.69 24.63
C PHE A 110 3.44 17.52 23.29
N LEU A 111 2.39 16.69 23.26
CA LEU A 111 1.63 16.45 22.03
C LEU A 111 0.69 17.62 21.74
N PRO A 112 0.69 18.19 20.51
CA PRO A 112 -0.44 18.98 20.06
C PRO A 112 -1.70 18.09 20.00
N ARG A 113 -2.85 18.68 20.32
CA ARG A 113 -4.12 17.96 20.47
C ARG A 113 -5.21 18.62 19.64
N ALA A 114 -5.97 17.80 18.92
CA ALA A 114 -7.20 18.21 18.27
C ALA A 114 -8.38 17.27 18.65
N SER A 115 -9.34 17.02 17.74
CA SER A 115 -10.64 16.45 18.14
C SER A 115 -10.57 15.05 18.71
N ARG A 116 -9.52 14.29 18.39
CA ARG A 116 -9.30 12.96 18.97
C ARG A 116 -9.07 12.98 20.47
N PHE A 117 -8.67 14.13 21.03
CA PHE A 117 -8.43 14.31 22.46
C PHE A 117 -9.61 14.92 23.23
N ASP A 118 -10.69 15.34 22.55
CA ASP A 118 -11.84 15.99 23.21
C ASP A 118 -12.66 14.99 24.06
N SER A 119 -12.47 13.68 23.90
CA SER A 119 -13.20 12.61 24.61
C SER A 119 -12.26 11.56 25.17
N LEU A 120 -11.22 12.00 25.89
CA LEU A 120 -10.34 11.08 26.60
C LEU A 120 -11.11 10.32 27.70
N PRO A 121 -10.96 8.99 27.81
CA PRO A 121 -11.44 8.26 28.98
C PRO A 121 -10.63 8.68 30.21
N ASP A 122 -11.12 8.34 31.41
CA ASP A 122 -10.32 8.50 32.63
C ASP A 122 -9.05 7.64 32.48
N LEU A 123 -7.93 8.29 32.20
CA LEU A 123 -6.67 7.63 31.87
C LEU A 123 -6.07 6.93 33.11
N GLU A 124 -6.29 7.45 34.31
CA GLU A 124 -5.80 6.80 35.54
C GLU A 124 -6.60 5.54 35.84
N TRP A 125 -7.92 5.58 35.68
CA TRP A 125 -8.75 4.39 35.84
C TRP A 125 -8.54 3.35 34.73
N SER A 126 -8.38 3.81 33.48
CA SER A 126 -8.27 2.93 32.31
C SER A 126 -6.90 2.24 32.19
N PHE A 127 -5.83 2.92 32.60
CA PHE A 127 -4.46 2.42 32.46
C PHE A 127 -3.78 2.11 33.82
N GLY A 128 -4.32 2.59 34.95
CA GLY A 128 -3.89 2.24 36.31
C GLY A 128 -2.37 2.07 36.47
N ASN A 129 -1.98 0.95 37.09
CA ASN A 129 -0.58 0.50 37.18
C ASN A 129 -0.11 -0.31 35.95
N ILE A 130 -0.93 -0.45 34.89
CA ILE A 130 -0.70 -1.36 33.74
C ILE A 130 0.52 -0.91 32.89
N GLY A 131 0.82 0.39 32.88
CA GLY A 131 2.13 0.89 32.45
C GLY A 131 2.07 2.12 31.56
N MET A 132 2.91 3.11 31.87
CA MET A 132 3.08 4.37 31.14
C MET A 132 3.18 4.21 29.61
N ASN A 133 3.74 3.09 29.14
CA ASN A 133 3.88 2.78 27.72
C ASN A 133 2.54 2.59 27.01
N ASP A 134 1.56 1.93 27.62
CA ASP A 134 0.27 1.70 26.95
C ASP A 134 -0.55 2.99 26.88
N LYS A 135 -0.48 3.82 27.93
CA LYS A 135 -1.02 5.18 27.91
C LYS A 135 -0.35 6.01 26.81
N ALA A 136 0.97 5.96 26.69
CA ALA A 136 1.69 6.67 25.64
C ALA A 136 1.31 6.18 24.23
N ARG A 137 1.14 4.85 24.02
CA ARG A 137 0.68 4.30 22.74
C ARG A 137 -0.73 4.75 22.38
N PHE A 138 -1.61 4.80 23.35
CA PHE A 138 -2.97 5.33 23.16
C PHE A 138 -2.94 6.80 22.73
N LEU A 139 -2.20 7.65 23.46
CA LEU A 139 -2.08 9.08 23.14
C LEU A 139 -1.39 9.32 21.78
N ALA A 140 -0.33 8.56 21.47
CA ALA A 140 0.34 8.61 20.19
C ALA A 140 -0.60 8.18 19.04
N THR A 141 -1.44 7.16 19.26
CA THR A 141 -2.47 6.76 18.29
C THR A 141 -3.45 7.90 18.00
N LEU A 142 -3.98 8.56 19.04
CA LEU A 142 -4.89 9.71 18.87
C LEU A 142 -4.21 10.88 18.11
N TYR A 143 -2.93 11.13 18.37
CA TYR A 143 -2.15 12.14 17.68
C TYR A 143 -1.99 11.83 16.17
N ILE A 144 -1.72 10.57 15.82
CA ILE A 144 -1.65 10.12 14.43
C ILE A 144 -3.04 10.19 13.77
N GLU A 145 -4.10 9.87 14.51
CA GLU A 145 -5.49 9.98 14.05
C GLU A 145 -5.92 11.43 13.75
N ASP A 146 -5.46 12.42 14.52
CA ASP A 146 -5.73 13.83 14.23
C ASP A 146 -5.20 14.21 12.84
N ILE A 147 -3.96 13.81 12.52
CA ILE A 147 -3.38 14.04 11.20
C ILE A 147 -4.11 13.24 10.12
N GLY A 148 -4.56 12.03 10.43
CA GLY A 148 -5.43 11.27 9.53
C GLY A 148 -6.73 12.00 9.20
N ASP A 149 -7.37 12.65 10.18
CA ASP A 149 -8.56 13.47 9.97
C ASP A 149 -8.25 14.71 9.10
N LEU A 150 -7.08 15.34 9.30
CA LEU A 150 -6.64 16.44 8.45
C LEU A 150 -6.43 15.98 7.00
N ILE A 151 -5.72 14.88 6.78
CA ILE A 151 -5.50 14.32 5.44
C ILE A 151 -6.85 14.00 4.77
N LYS A 152 -7.78 13.42 5.54
CA LYS A 152 -9.11 13.09 5.03
C LYS A 152 -9.92 14.32 4.60
N ASP A 153 -9.82 15.40 5.37
CA ASP A 153 -10.59 16.64 5.16
C ASP A 153 -9.96 17.54 4.09
N ALA A 154 -8.62 17.58 3.99
CA ALA A 154 -7.89 18.56 3.17
C ALA A 154 -7.19 17.96 1.93
N VAL A 155 -6.99 16.64 1.87
CA VAL A 155 -6.22 15.99 0.78
C VAL A 155 -7.09 15.01 0.01
N THR A 156 -7.65 14.01 0.69
CA THR A 156 -8.43 12.97 0.04
C THR A 156 -9.46 12.35 0.99
N PRO A 157 -10.77 12.36 0.64
CA PRO A 157 -11.82 11.81 1.50
C PRO A 157 -11.70 10.30 1.69
N TRP A 158 -10.87 9.66 0.87
CA TRP A 158 -10.61 8.23 0.90
C TRP A 158 -9.62 7.82 1.97
N PHE A 159 -8.95 8.76 2.65
CA PHE A 159 -7.97 8.44 3.69
C PHE A 159 -8.55 7.64 4.86
N GLY A 160 -7.83 6.58 5.24
CA GLY A 160 -8.13 5.75 6.39
C GLY A 160 -6.98 4.80 6.71
N PHE A 161 -6.60 4.70 7.98
CA PHE A 161 -5.51 3.85 8.47
C PHE A 161 -5.77 2.36 8.28
N SER A 162 -7.03 1.93 8.33
CA SER A 162 -7.45 0.53 8.15
C SER A 162 -8.45 0.32 7.00
N ARG A 163 -8.97 1.40 6.41
CA ARG A 163 -10.06 1.37 5.40
C ARG A 163 -9.95 2.54 4.42
N TYR A 164 -8.86 2.59 3.66
CA TYR A 164 -8.72 3.56 2.56
C TYR A 164 -9.55 3.13 1.36
N ALA A 165 -10.23 4.05 0.66
CA ALA A 165 -10.91 3.79 -0.64
C ALA A 165 -11.80 2.53 -0.74
N GLU A 166 -12.21 1.92 0.36
CA GLU A 166 -12.98 0.66 0.37
C GLU A 166 -14.27 0.81 -0.45
N LYS A 167 -14.91 1.98 -0.35
CA LYS A 167 -16.09 2.34 -1.15
C LYS A 167 -15.85 2.42 -2.66
N LEU A 168 -14.63 2.70 -3.11
CA LEU A 168 -14.25 2.69 -4.53
C LEU A 168 -13.99 1.28 -5.05
N GLY A 169 -13.49 0.38 -4.20
CA GLY A 169 -13.29 -1.03 -4.53
C GLY A 169 -14.57 -1.87 -4.40
N MET A 170 -15.51 -1.48 -3.54
CA MET A 170 -16.78 -2.18 -3.31
C MET A 170 -17.86 -1.90 -4.37
N SER A 171 -17.62 -1.03 -5.35
CA SER A 171 -18.55 -0.89 -6.49
C SER A 171 -18.34 -2.03 -7.47
N ALA A 172 -18.67 -3.25 -7.03
CA ALA A 172 -18.38 -4.54 -7.66
C ALA A 172 -18.99 -4.75 -9.07
N HIS A 173 -19.61 -3.73 -9.68
CA HIS A 173 -20.34 -3.85 -10.95
C HIS A 173 -19.88 -2.85 -12.02
N SER A 174 -18.90 -1.98 -11.71
CA SER A 174 -18.35 -1.08 -12.73
C SER A 174 -16.96 -0.58 -12.38
N PHE A 175 -16.08 -0.60 -13.37
CA PHE A 175 -14.75 0.03 -13.30
C PHE A 175 -14.79 1.56 -13.46
N ALA A 176 -15.95 2.15 -13.80
CA ALA A 176 -16.06 3.58 -14.07
C ALA A 176 -15.70 4.50 -12.87
N PRO A 177 -16.13 4.21 -11.62
CA PRO A 177 -15.80 5.06 -10.47
C PRO A 177 -14.29 5.12 -10.21
N ILE A 178 -13.60 3.96 -10.28
CA ILE A 178 -12.16 3.90 -10.07
C ILE A 178 -11.40 4.56 -11.22
N LYS A 179 -11.84 4.38 -12.48
CA LYS A 179 -11.27 5.07 -13.65
C LYS A 179 -11.37 6.59 -13.51
N LYS A 180 -12.52 7.11 -13.06
CA LYS A 180 -12.72 8.54 -12.80
C LYS A 180 -11.79 9.07 -11.70
N ALA A 181 -11.57 8.29 -10.63
CA ALA A 181 -10.66 8.64 -9.56
C ALA A 181 -9.19 8.65 -10.03
N LEU A 182 -8.79 7.69 -10.87
CA LEU A 182 -7.43 7.61 -11.43
C LEU A 182 -7.11 8.76 -12.40
N GLN A 183 -8.12 9.42 -12.97
CA GLN A 183 -7.97 10.58 -13.85
C GLN A 183 -7.90 11.93 -13.11
N GLN A 184 -8.15 11.95 -11.80
CA GLN A 184 -7.98 13.18 -11.02
C GLN A 184 -6.49 13.55 -10.92
N PRO A 185 -6.16 14.85 -10.74
CA PRO A 185 -4.81 15.27 -10.42
C PRO A 185 -4.26 14.53 -9.20
N GLU A 186 -2.97 14.20 -9.25
CA GLU A 186 -2.27 13.55 -8.15
C GLU A 186 -2.24 14.47 -6.93
N ASN A 187 -2.66 13.95 -5.78
CA ASN A 187 -2.52 14.66 -4.51
C ASN A 187 -1.15 14.39 -3.88
N ILE A 188 -0.84 15.03 -2.74
CA ILE A 188 0.47 14.89 -2.09
C ILE A 188 0.81 13.45 -1.70
N LEU A 189 -0.18 12.62 -1.36
CA LEU A 189 0.04 11.21 -1.05
C LEU A 189 0.38 10.41 -2.31
N ASP A 190 -0.31 10.67 -3.41
CA ASP A 190 -0.04 10.02 -4.70
C ASP A 190 1.38 10.37 -5.16
N ILE A 191 1.77 11.65 -5.08
CA ILE A 191 3.10 12.11 -5.48
C ILE A 191 4.19 11.40 -4.65
N ARG A 192 3.97 11.22 -3.34
CA ARG A 192 4.91 10.50 -2.47
C ARG A 192 4.96 9.01 -2.78
N LEU A 193 3.81 8.37 -2.94
CA LEU A 193 3.70 6.96 -3.32
C LEU A 193 4.44 6.66 -4.63
N LEU A 194 4.21 7.48 -5.65
CA LEU A 194 4.83 7.31 -6.97
C LEU A 194 6.33 7.60 -6.94
N GLY A 195 6.79 8.52 -6.09
CA GLY A 195 8.22 8.73 -5.82
C GLY A 195 8.89 7.49 -5.25
N LEU A 196 8.30 6.88 -4.22
CA LEU A 196 8.80 5.64 -3.60
C LEU A 196 8.86 4.49 -4.62
N LEU A 197 7.78 4.30 -5.39
CA LEU A 197 7.76 3.30 -6.46
C LEU A 197 8.86 3.53 -7.50
N LYS A 198 9.05 4.79 -7.93
CA LYS A 198 10.09 5.17 -8.90
C LYS A 198 11.47 4.79 -8.38
N ASP A 199 11.77 5.07 -7.12
CA ASP A 199 13.06 4.74 -6.51
C ASP A 199 13.37 3.24 -6.56
N HIS A 200 12.36 2.38 -6.32
CA HIS A 200 12.52 0.93 -6.45
C HIS A 200 12.69 0.47 -7.91
N ILE A 201 11.92 1.04 -8.84
CA ILE A 201 12.06 0.73 -10.27
C ILE A 201 13.44 1.13 -10.79
N GLU A 202 13.93 2.31 -10.44
CA GLU A 202 15.25 2.80 -10.84
C GLU A 202 16.39 2.03 -10.17
N ARG A 203 16.17 1.51 -8.96
CA ARG A 203 17.17 0.68 -8.26
C ARG A 203 17.31 -0.71 -8.88
N TYR A 204 16.20 -1.37 -9.19
CA TYR A 204 16.21 -2.78 -9.56
C TYR A 204 16.10 -3.04 -11.06
N HIS A 205 15.57 -2.08 -11.82
CA HIS A 205 15.26 -2.21 -13.25
C HIS A 205 14.48 -3.50 -13.56
N PRO A 206 13.28 -3.68 -13.00
CA PRO A 206 12.50 -4.91 -13.19
C PRO A 206 11.91 -4.98 -14.60
N ASP A 207 11.80 -6.19 -15.14
CA ASP A 207 11.09 -6.49 -16.38
C ASP A 207 9.59 -6.75 -16.12
N GLY A 208 9.28 -7.20 -14.90
CA GLY A 208 7.92 -7.46 -14.43
C GLY A 208 7.64 -6.88 -13.04
N VAL A 209 6.44 -6.35 -12.83
CA VAL A 209 5.94 -5.89 -11.53
C VAL A 209 4.70 -6.68 -11.15
N GLY A 210 4.76 -7.33 -9.99
CA GLY A 210 3.61 -8.01 -9.38
C GLY A 210 2.96 -7.13 -8.33
N ILE A 211 1.69 -6.77 -8.49
CA ILE A 211 0.94 -5.94 -7.54
C ILE A 211 -0.03 -6.85 -6.77
N THR A 212 0.17 -6.96 -5.46
CA THR A 212 -0.78 -7.69 -4.60
C THR A 212 -1.90 -6.78 -4.14
N VAL A 213 -3.14 -7.13 -4.45
CA VAL A 213 -4.35 -6.39 -4.08
C VAL A 213 -5.20 -7.30 -3.19
N PRO A 214 -4.88 -7.39 -1.89
CA PRO A 214 -5.60 -8.28 -0.97
C PRO A 214 -6.94 -7.72 -0.50
N PHE A 215 -7.11 -6.40 -0.46
CA PHE A 215 -8.33 -5.74 0.02
C PHE A 215 -8.82 -4.66 -0.97
N PRO A 216 -10.12 -4.29 -0.93
CA PRO A 216 -10.66 -3.25 -1.82
C PRO A 216 -9.90 -1.92 -1.75
N GLY A 217 -9.40 -1.58 -0.55
CA GLY A 217 -8.68 -0.33 -0.33
C GLY A 217 -7.32 -0.22 -1.01
N ASN A 218 -6.73 -1.36 -1.38
CA ASN A 218 -5.46 -1.42 -2.09
C ASN A 218 -5.61 -1.10 -3.59
N LEU A 219 -6.81 -1.29 -4.15
CA LEU A 219 -7.04 -1.29 -5.60
C LEU A 219 -6.67 0.06 -6.23
N TYR A 220 -7.09 1.17 -5.63
CA TYR A 220 -6.77 2.51 -6.15
C TYR A 220 -5.27 2.74 -6.23
N ALA A 221 -4.56 2.49 -5.13
CA ALA A 221 -3.12 2.73 -5.07
C ALA A 221 -2.35 1.77 -6.00
N GLY A 222 -2.75 0.50 -6.06
CA GLY A 222 -2.20 -0.48 -7.00
C GLY A 222 -2.36 -0.05 -8.46
N LEU A 223 -3.56 0.39 -8.85
CA LEU A 223 -3.81 0.89 -10.21
C LEU A 223 -3.14 2.24 -10.48
N LYS A 224 -2.95 3.10 -9.48
CA LYS A 224 -2.19 4.35 -9.59
C LYS A 224 -0.71 4.06 -9.85
N CYS A 225 -0.13 3.09 -9.14
CA CYS A 225 1.22 2.57 -9.41
C CYS A 225 1.31 2.01 -10.84
N ALA A 226 0.33 1.20 -11.26
CA ALA A 226 0.29 0.64 -12.60
C ALA A 226 0.18 1.72 -13.70
N GLN A 227 -0.67 2.74 -13.49
CA GLN A 227 -0.80 3.91 -14.37
C GLN A 227 0.54 4.62 -14.57
N PHE A 228 1.29 4.83 -13.49
CA PHE A 228 2.61 5.45 -13.53
C PHE A 228 3.63 4.58 -14.29
N ILE A 229 3.66 3.27 -14.02
CA ILE A 229 4.52 2.33 -14.75
C ILE A 229 4.20 2.34 -16.24
N LYS A 230 2.93 2.24 -16.64
CA LYS A 230 2.54 2.27 -18.05
C LYS A 230 2.97 3.57 -18.76
N LYS A 231 2.93 4.69 -18.06
CA LYS A 231 3.27 6.01 -18.60
C LYS A 231 4.78 6.22 -18.74
N HIS A 232 5.58 5.75 -17.77
CA HIS A 232 7.00 6.09 -17.67
C HIS A 232 7.95 4.91 -17.96
N PHE A 233 7.47 3.68 -17.83
CA PHE A 233 8.25 2.44 -17.93
C PHE A 233 7.47 1.37 -18.71
N SER A 234 7.04 1.71 -19.94
CA SER A 234 6.12 0.89 -20.76
C SER A 234 6.63 -0.52 -21.12
N HIS A 235 7.92 -0.79 -20.93
CA HIS A 235 8.52 -2.12 -21.13
C HIS A 235 8.16 -3.10 -20.00
N ILE A 236 7.87 -2.60 -18.80
CA ILE A 236 7.57 -3.40 -17.62
C ILE A 236 6.19 -4.03 -17.76
N LYS A 237 6.12 -5.35 -17.57
CA LYS A 237 4.85 -6.10 -17.54
C LYS A 237 4.25 -6.10 -16.15
N ILE A 238 2.96 -5.84 -16.04
CA ILE A 238 2.27 -5.64 -14.77
C ILE A 238 1.28 -6.78 -14.55
N VAL A 239 1.50 -7.55 -13.48
CA VAL A 239 0.66 -8.65 -13.04
C VAL A 239 -0.05 -8.22 -11.76
N ALA A 240 -1.36 -8.41 -11.65
CA ALA A 240 -2.09 -8.23 -10.39
C ALA A 240 -2.65 -9.55 -9.86
N GLY A 241 -2.67 -9.70 -8.54
CA GLY A 241 -3.29 -10.84 -7.85
C GLY A 241 -3.70 -10.45 -6.43
N GLY A 242 -4.08 -11.42 -5.61
CA GLY A 242 -4.39 -11.22 -4.18
C GLY A 242 -5.86 -11.49 -3.83
N GLY A 243 -6.16 -11.42 -2.53
CA GLY A 243 -7.48 -11.78 -1.97
C GLY A 243 -8.67 -11.08 -2.64
N PHE A 244 -8.61 -9.76 -2.82
CA PHE A 244 -9.67 -9.00 -3.48
C PHE A 244 -9.82 -9.39 -4.96
N VAL A 245 -8.71 -9.69 -5.65
CA VAL A 245 -8.76 -10.20 -7.02
C VAL A 245 -9.47 -11.56 -7.06
N ASN A 246 -9.14 -12.44 -6.10
CA ASN A 246 -9.70 -13.78 -5.99
C ASN A 246 -11.19 -13.82 -5.64
N THR A 247 -11.71 -12.76 -5.02
CA THR A 247 -13.13 -12.68 -4.63
C THR A 247 -13.92 -11.78 -5.57
N GLU A 248 -13.56 -10.50 -5.67
CA GLU A 248 -14.37 -9.47 -6.33
C GLU A 248 -14.09 -9.33 -7.83
N LEU A 249 -12.91 -9.79 -8.30
CA LEU A 249 -12.54 -9.77 -9.72
C LEU A 249 -12.61 -11.15 -10.38
N ARG A 250 -13.19 -12.15 -9.71
CA ARG A 250 -13.29 -13.52 -10.24
C ARG A 250 -14.16 -13.60 -11.50
N ASP A 251 -15.19 -12.77 -11.58
CA ASP A 251 -16.10 -12.68 -12.74
C ASP A 251 -15.84 -11.40 -13.57
N LEU A 252 -14.57 -10.99 -13.67
CA LEU A 252 -14.16 -9.79 -14.38
C LEU A 252 -14.56 -9.86 -15.87
N SER A 253 -15.37 -8.89 -16.30
CA SER A 253 -15.77 -8.71 -17.70
C SER A 253 -15.33 -7.36 -18.28
N GLU A 254 -14.84 -6.44 -17.45
CA GLU A 254 -14.50 -5.06 -17.82
C GLU A 254 -13.10 -4.97 -18.45
N PRO A 255 -12.96 -4.75 -19.78
CA PRO A 255 -11.64 -4.74 -20.43
C PRO A 255 -10.79 -3.52 -20.06
N ALA A 256 -11.42 -2.46 -19.54
CA ALA A 256 -10.77 -1.20 -19.21
C ALA A 256 -9.75 -1.31 -18.06
N ILE A 257 -9.83 -2.35 -17.22
CA ILE A 257 -8.80 -2.57 -16.19
C ILE A 257 -7.42 -2.88 -16.80
N PHE A 258 -7.41 -3.48 -18.00
CA PHE A 258 -6.20 -3.77 -18.76
C PHE A 258 -5.63 -2.54 -19.49
N ASP A 259 -6.22 -1.35 -19.32
CA ASP A 259 -5.53 -0.08 -19.61
C ASP A 259 -4.36 0.15 -18.63
N TYR A 260 -4.39 -0.53 -17.47
CA TYR A 260 -3.41 -0.40 -16.38
C TYR A 260 -2.58 -1.67 -16.20
N LEU A 261 -3.19 -2.84 -16.34
CA LEU A 261 -2.57 -4.15 -16.07
C LEU A 261 -2.34 -4.94 -17.37
N ASP A 262 -1.32 -5.81 -17.40
CA ASP A 262 -1.15 -6.76 -18.51
C ASP A 262 -1.81 -8.11 -18.20
N PHE A 263 -1.71 -8.55 -16.95
CA PHE A 263 -2.21 -9.85 -16.50
C PHE A 263 -2.90 -9.71 -15.14
N ILE A 264 -3.93 -10.53 -14.91
CA ILE A 264 -4.56 -10.69 -13.60
C ILE A 264 -4.61 -12.19 -13.29
N THR A 265 -4.04 -12.60 -12.17
CA THR A 265 -3.97 -14.01 -11.77
C THR A 265 -4.96 -14.33 -10.65
N LEU A 266 -5.59 -15.51 -10.72
CA LEU A 266 -6.46 -16.03 -9.68
C LEU A 266 -5.79 -17.14 -8.84
N ASP A 267 -6.34 -17.31 -7.65
CA ASP A 267 -5.99 -18.30 -6.63
C ASP A 267 -4.55 -18.13 -6.11
N ASP A 268 -3.85 -19.23 -5.84
CA ASP A 268 -2.46 -19.23 -5.39
C ASP A 268 -1.55 -18.70 -6.49
N GLY A 269 -0.68 -17.74 -6.16
CA GLY A 269 0.07 -16.92 -7.11
C GLY A 269 1.28 -17.62 -7.73
N GLU A 270 1.79 -18.66 -7.09
CA GLU A 270 3.03 -19.38 -7.45
C GLU A 270 2.98 -19.91 -8.88
N ARG A 271 2.01 -20.78 -9.17
CA ARG A 271 1.82 -21.38 -10.51
C ARG A 271 1.49 -20.34 -11.60
N PRO A 272 0.47 -19.47 -11.47
CA PRO A 272 0.08 -18.56 -12.54
C PRO A 272 1.15 -17.50 -12.82
N PHE A 273 1.83 -16.97 -11.79
CA PHE A 273 2.91 -16.00 -12.01
C PHE A 273 4.11 -16.67 -12.68
N LEU A 274 4.53 -17.86 -12.24
CA LEU A 274 5.59 -18.62 -12.93
C LEU A 274 5.22 -18.86 -14.41
N SER A 275 3.96 -19.21 -14.68
CA SER A 275 3.45 -19.43 -16.04
C SER A 275 3.58 -18.16 -16.90
N ILE A 276 3.28 -16.99 -16.33
CA ILE A 276 3.48 -15.68 -16.99
C ILE A 276 4.96 -15.42 -17.25
N LEU A 277 5.85 -15.66 -16.27
CA LEU A 277 7.29 -15.43 -16.47
C LEU A 277 7.85 -16.33 -17.58
N GLN A 278 7.45 -17.60 -17.62
CA GLN A 278 7.81 -18.53 -18.71
C GLN A 278 7.30 -18.05 -20.08
N PHE A 279 6.11 -17.45 -20.13
CA PHE A 279 5.59 -16.83 -21.34
C PHE A 279 6.45 -15.61 -21.77
N LEU A 280 6.85 -14.76 -20.82
CA LEU A 280 7.72 -13.61 -21.10
C LEU A 280 9.13 -14.02 -21.55
N GLU A 281 9.60 -15.20 -21.15
CA GLU A 281 10.84 -15.82 -21.66
C GLU A 281 10.65 -16.61 -22.96
N GLU A 282 9.47 -16.57 -23.59
CA GLU A 282 9.14 -17.32 -24.81
C GLU A 282 9.22 -18.86 -24.65
N LYS A 283 9.17 -19.37 -23.42
CA LYS A 283 9.17 -20.82 -23.10
C LYS A 283 7.77 -21.42 -23.07
N LYS A 284 6.73 -20.59 -23.08
CA LYS A 284 5.33 -20.97 -22.99
C LYS A 284 4.49 -20.07 -23.90
N ASN A 285 3.41 -20.59 -24.50
CA ASN A 285 2.52 -19.77 -25.32
C ASN A 285 1.45 -19.08 -24.46
N LEU A 286 0.83 -18.03 -25.01
CA LEU A 286 -0.23 -17.30 -24.34
C LEU A 286 -1.41 -18.19 -23.94
N ASN A 287 -1.80 -19.15 -24.79
CA ASN A 287 -2.93 -20.06 -24.53
C ASN A 287 -2.61 -21.14 -23.48
N ASP A 288 -1.34 -21.27 -23.09
CA ASP A 288 -0.87 -22.24 -22.10
C ASP A 288 -0.75 -21.63 -20.70
N LEU A 289 -1.15 -20.35 -20.52
CA LEU A 289 -1.17 -19.69 -19.22
C LEU A 289 -2.12 -20.39 -18.23
N THR A 290 -1.82 -20.25 -16.95
CA THR A 290 -2.59 -20.86 -15.86
C THR A 290 -3.33 -19.77 -15.10
N ARG A 291 -4.64 -19.96 -14.83
CA ARG A 291 -5.48 -19.05 -14.03
C ARG A 291 -5.28 -17.55 -14.28
N THR A 292 -5.17 -17.14 -15.55
CA THR A 292 -4.80 -15.77 -15.90
C THR A 292 -5.86 -15.11 -16.78
N PHE A 293 -6.36 -13.95 -16.36
CA PHE A 293 -7.10 -13.06 -17.25
C PHE A 293 -6.17 -12.16 -18.06
N ILE A 294 -6.52 -11.97 -19.32
CA ILE A 294 -5.89 -11.05 -20.26
C ILE A 294 -6.94 -10.25 -21.01
N ARG A 295 -6.51 -9.16 -21.66
CA ARG A 295 -7.29 -8.51 -22.73
C ARG A 295 -6.86 -9.03 -24.09
N MET A 296 -7.80 -9.56 -24.85
CA MET A 296 -7.59 -10.00 -26.24
C MET A 296 -8.80 -9.58 -27.08
N ASP A 297 -8.54 -8.97 -28.24
CA ASP A 297 -9.60 -8.46 -29.14
C ASP A 297 -10.58 -7.49 -28.46
N ASN A 298 -10.08 -6.68 -27.51
CA ASN A 298 -10.87 -5.76 -26.67
C ASN A 298 -11.88 -6.44 -25.73
N GLU A 299 -11.75 -7.75 -25.51
CA GLU A 299 -12.53 -8.53 -24.56
C GLU A 299 -11.64 -9.11 -23.46
N VAL A 300 -12.24 -9.36 -22.29
CA VAL A 300 -11.56 -10.08 -21.21
C VAL A 300 -11.61 -11.58 -21.52
N ARG A 301 -10.45 -12.24 -21.55
CA ARG A 301 -10.35 -13.69 -21.71
C ARG A 301 -9.66 -14.31 -20.51
N TYR A 302 -10.26 -15.37 -19.99
CA TYR A 302 -9.66 -16.22 -18.97
C TYR A 302 -8.94 -17.39 -19.63
N ILE A 303 -7.64 -17.51 -19.38
CA ILE A 303 -6.81 -18.61 -19.86
C ILE A 303 -6.44 -19.49 -18.67
N ASN A 304 -6.70 -20.78 -18.81
CA ASN A 304 -6.40 -21.73 -17.76
C ASN A 304 -6.03 -23.12 -18.31
N ASN A 305 -4.74 -23.34 -18.51
CA ASN A 305 -4.20 -24.67 -18.78
C ASN A 305 -4.06 -25.46 -17.48
N ASN A 306 -4.96 -26.43 -17.28
CA ASN A 306 -5.03 -27.30 -16.10
C ASN A 306 -4.09 -28.52 -16.15
N GLN A 307 -3.14 -28.58 -17.09
CA GLN A 307 -2.23 -29.73 -17.21
C GLN A 307 -1.07 -29.68 -16.21
N GLU A 308 -0.73 -28.51 -15.67
CA GLU A 308 0.31 -28.35 -14.66
C GLU A 308 -0.32 -28.34 -13.25
N PRO A 309 0.06 -29.26 -12.35
CA PRO A 309 -0.45 -29.25 -10.99
C PRO A 309 0.09 -28.04 -10.21
N ASP A 310 -0.66 -27.60 -9.19
CA ASP A 310 -0.14 -26.67 -8.20
C ASP A 310 1.02 -27.29 -7.41
N PHE A 311 1.89 -26.43 -6.89
CA PHE A 311 3.01 -26.84 -6.08
C PHE A 311 2.54 -27.28 -4.69
N HIS A 312 3.10 -28.37 -4.18
CA HIS A 312 2.89 -28.73 -2.78
C HIS A 312 3.53 -27.69 -1.87
N HIS A 313 2.99 -27.51 -0.65
CA HIS A 313 3.52 -26.53 0.31
C HIS A 313 5.02 -26.73 0.62
N ALA A 314 5.54 -27.96 0.55
CA ALA A 314 6.96 -28.23 0.73
C ALA A 314 7.84 -27.67 -0.41
N GLU A 315 7.26 -27.39 -1.57
CA GLU A 315 7.94 -26.92 -2.79
C GLU A 315 7.88 -25.39 -2.92
N THR A 316 7.01 -24.70 -2.17
CA THR A 316 6.89 -23.24 -2.21
C THR A 316 8.03 -22.50 -1.50
N GLY A 317 8.82 -23.22 -0.69
CA GLY A 317 10.00 -22.68 -0.03
C GLY A 317 9.69 -21.82 1.21
N CYS A 318 10.70 -21.11 1.71
CA CYS A 318 10.57 -20.23 2.86
C CYS A 318 10.32 -18.77 2.44
N PRO A 319 9.52 -18.00 3.19
CA PRO A 319 9.32 -16.59 2.89
C PRO A 319 10.62 -15.79 3.02
N ASP A 320 10.88 -14.91 2.05
CA ASP A 320 12.06 -14.05 2.00
C ASP A 320 11.64 -12.61 2.34
N TYR A 321 12.19 -12.03 3.42
CA TYR A 321 11.89 -10.67 3.87
C TYR A 321 13.02 -9.65 3.59
N SER A 322 14.08 -10.01 2.85
CA SER A 322 15.35 -9.26 2.85
C SER A 322 15.28 -7.79 2.39
N ASP A 323 14.28 -7.43 1.58
CA ASP A 323 14.18 -6.08 0.98
C ASP A 323 13.21 -5.17 1.75
N LEU A 324 12.52 -5.72 2.75
CA LEU A 324 11.49 -5.00 3.51
C LEU A 324 12.13 -4.23 4.66
N PRO A 325 11.61 -3.04 5.00
CA PRO A 325 12.16 -2.20 6.06
C PRO A 325 11.71 -2.68 7.45
N LEU A 326 12.12 -3.89 7.85
CA LEU A 326 11.68 -4.54 9.09
C LEU A 326 12.17 -3.85 10.38
N ASP A 327 13.22 -3.06 10.27
CA ASP A 327 13.78 -2.24 11.35
C ASP A 327 13.11 -0.88 11.45
N LYS A 328 12.17 -0.57 10.53
CA LYS A 328 11.59 0.77 10.40
C LYS A 328 10.13 0.92 10.77
#